data_AF-A0A8T1PZ53-F1
#
_entry.id   AF-A0A8T1PZ53-F1
#
_cell.length_a   1.000
_cell.length_b   1.000
_cell.length_c   1.000
_cell.angle_alpha   90.00
_cell.angle_beta   90.00
_cell.angle_gamma   90.00
#
_symmetry.space_group_name_H-M   'P 1'
#
loop_
_entity.id
_entity.type
_entity.pdbx_description
1 polymer ?
#
loop_
_entity_poly.entity_id
_entity_poly.type
_entity_poly.pdbx_seq_one_letter_code
_entity_poly.pdbx_strand_id
1 'polypeptide(L)'
;MAFVKLGLSLVLLVLIHGLMFLSYPVHCDDEDATLFEGINSYRQSLNLPNFTENDNAGCLADEIADQLEDQPCKKAHDYSSGPGTNPKFSNFNKLLHSCDINVNTTVDGVIMPVCVPKLDPTLVLSNYTNSQYAKYLNDSSYTGAGIASENDWIVVILSTSTSTGNFSGVASLVPNIMVNYMVALLFSLHLVFLS
;
A
#
# COMPACT_ATOMS: atom_id res chain seq x y z
N MET A 1 13.23 -43.27 -24.04
CA MET A 1 12.97 -43.16 -22.58
C MET A 1 13.56 -41.89 -21.96
N ALA A 2 14.73 -41.38 -22.40
CA ALA A 2 15.31 -40.12 -21.90
C ALA A 2 14.48 -38.86 -22.24
N PHE A 3 13.97 -38.74 -23.47
CA PHE A 3 13.20 -37.56 -23.91
C PHE A 3 11.88 -37.33 -23.14
N VAL A 4 11.19 -38.39 -22.72
CA VAL A 4 9.94 -38.29 -21.93
C VAL A 4 10.23 -37.79 -20.51
N LYS A 5 11.39 -38.16 -19.96
CA LYS A 5 11.85 -37.77 -18.62
C LYS A 5 12.26 -36.29 -18.57
N LEU A 6 12.90 -35.81 -19.63
CA LEU A 6 13.29 -34.39 -19.79
C LEU A 6 12.07 -33.48 -19.94
N GLY A 7 11.09 -33.88 -20.75
CA GLY A 7 9.84 -33.14 -20.94
C GLY A 7 9.01 -33.02 -19.66
N LEU A 8 8.91 -34.11 -18.87
CA LEU A 8 8.18 -34.10 -17.60
C LEU A 8 8.83 -33.19 -16.56
N SER A 9 10.18 -33.17 -16.50
CA SER A 9 10.94 -32.30 -15.60
C SER A 9 10.75 -30.81 -15.93
N LEU A 10 10.69 -30.46 -17.22
CA LEU A 10 10.47 -29.09 -17.66
C LEU A 10 9.07 -28.60 -17.28
N VAL A 11 8.05 -29.45 -17.46
CA VAL A 11 6.66 -29.12 -17.13
C VAL A 11 6.48 -28.89 -15.62
N LEU A 12 7.08 -29.74 -14.78
CA LEU A 12 7.06 -29.57 -13.32
C LEU A 12 7.72 -28.26 -12.88
N LEU A 13 8.85 -27.90 -13.51
CA LEU A 13 9.57 -26.66 -13.20
C LEU A 13 8.72 -25.44 -13.56
N VAL A 14 8.09 -25.42 -14.73
CA VAL A 14 7.17 -24.33 -15.12
C VAL A 14 5.97 -24.23 -14.17
N LEU A 15 5.42 -25.35 -13.71
CA LEU A 15 4.27 -25.38 -12.80
C LEU A 15 4.61 -24.82 -11.41
N ILE A 16 5.77 -25.20 -10.85
CA ILE A 16 6.23 -24.72 -9.54
C ILE A 16 6.49 -23.21 -9.58
N HIS A 17 7.13 -22.71 -10.64
CA HIS A 17 7.39 -21.27 -10.76
C HIS A 17 6.12 -20.47 -11.05
N GLY A 18 5.18 -21.00 -11.84
CA GLY A 18 3.88 -20.37 -12.10
C GLY A 18 3.08 -20.13 -10.82
N LEU A 19 3.08 -21.09 -9.89
CA LEU A 19 2.42 -20.97 -8.58
C LEU A 19 3.07 -19.89 -7.69
N MET A 20 4.38 -19.67 -7.80
CA MET A 20 5.08 -18.64 -7.04
C MET A 20 4.89 -17.23 -7.60
N PHE A 21 4.74 -17.05 -8.92
CA PHE A 21 4.38 -15.76 -9.52
C PHE A 21 2.93 -15.34 -9.22
N LEU A 22 2.07 -16.29 -8.88
CA LEU A 22 0.70 -16.03 -8.40
C LEU A 22 0.65 -15.54 -6.94
N SER A 23 1.78 -15.48 -6.23
CA SER A 23 1.81 -15.24 -4.77
C SER A 23 1.91 -13.76 -4.35
N TYR A 24 1.84 -12.81 -5.28
CA TYR A 24 1.71 -11.39 -4.94
C TYR A 24 0.59 -10.73 -5.75
N PRO A 25 -0.69 -11.11 -5.53
CA PRO A 25 -1.72 -10.10 -5.66
C PRO A 25 -1.51 -9.14 -4.47
N VAL A 26 -1.17 -7.88 -4.75
CA VAL A 26 -1.43 -6.81 -3.79
C VAL A 26 -2.92 -6.92 -3.52
N HIS A 27 -3.28 -7.33 -2.29
CA HIS A 27 -4.66 -7.52 -1.90
C HIS A 27 -5.28 -6.14 -1.71
N CYS A 28 -5.69 -5.50 -2.81
CA CYS A 28 -6.58 -4.35 -2.70
C CYS A 28 -7.96 -4.91 -2.34
N ASP A 29 -8.43 -4.63 -1.14
CA ASP A 29 -9.78 -5.00 -0.74
C ASP A 29 -10.80 -4.21 -1.60
N ASP A 30 -12.00 -4.77 -1.78
CA ASP A 30 -13.04 -4.16 -2.61
C ASP A 30 -13.43 -2.76 -2.05
N GLU A 31 -13.37 -2.60 -0.73
CA GLU A 31 -13.58 -1.37 0.03
C GLU A 31 -12.55 -0.29 -0.31
N ASP A 32 -11.27 -0.66 -0.35
CA ASP A 32 -10.15 0.27 -0.59
C ASP A 32 -10.21 0.83 -2.01
N ALA A 33 -10.43 -0.05 -2.98
CA ALA A 33 -10.58 0.31 -4.39
C ALA A 33 -11.81 1.21 -4.59
N THR A 34 -12.94 0.85 -3.97
CA THR A 34 -14.18 1.65 -4.02
C THR A 34 -13.97 3.05 -3.43
N LEU A 35 -13.29 3.15 -2.29
CA LEU A 35 -12.99 4.44 -1.68
C LEU A 35 -12.03 5.27 -2.55
N PHE A 36 -11.00 4.65 -3.12
CA PHE A 36 -10.03 5.33 -3.98
C PHE A 36 -10.72 5.95 -5.21
N GLU A 37 -11.59 5.20 -5.88
CA GLU A 37 -12.42 5.72 -6.98
C GLU A 37 -13.38 6.83 -6.53
N GLY A 38 -14.00 6.67 -5.35
CA GLY A 38 -14.89 7.67 -4.76
C GLY A 38 -14.19 9.01 -4.48
N ILE A 39 -12.99 8.97 -3.89
CA ILE A 39 -12.16 10.16 -3.62
C ILE A 39 -11.74 10.82 -4.93
N ASN A 40 -11.32 10.03 -5.93
CA ASN A 40 -10.94 10.58 -7.23
C ASN A 40 -12.14 11.20 -7.96
N SER A 41 -13.32 10.59 -7.91
CA SER A 41 -14.56 11.16 -8.45
C SER A 41 -14.91 12.48 -7.77
N TYR A 42 -14.75 12.56 -6.44
CA TYR A 42 -14.92 13.80 -5.68
C TYR A 42 -13.94 14.88 -6.17
N ARG A 43 -12.66 14.57 -6.31
CA ARG A 43 -11.65 15.52 -6.83
C ARG A 43 -11.95 16.00 -8.25
N GLN A 44 -12.38 15.10 -9.13
CA GLN A 44 -12.79 15.46 -10.49
C GLN A 44 -13.97 16.43 -10.50
N SER A 45 -14.94 16.27 -9.59
CA SER A 45 -16.06 17.22 -9.46
C SER A 45 -15.61 18.64 -9.10
N LEU A 46 -14.41 18.78 -8.52
CA LEU A 46 -13.76 20.04 -8.17
C LEU A 46 -12.73 20.50 -9.22
N ASN A 47 -12.63 19.81 -10.37
CA ASN A 47 -11.63 20.03 -11.41
C ASN A 47 -10.17 19.84 -10.93
N LEU A 48 -9.96 18.97 -9.94
CA LEU A 48 -8.64 18.61 -9.46
C LEU A 48 -8.14 17.32 -10.16
N PRO A 49 -6.81 17.16 -10.33
CA PRO A 49 -6.24 15.91 -10.83
C PRO A 49 -6.53 14.75 -9.89
N ASN A 50 -6.72 13.56 -10.44
CA ASN A 50 -6.79 12.33 -9.66
C ASN A 50 -5.49 12.10 -8.89
N PHE A 51 -5.60 11.45 -7.74
CA PHE A 51 -4.46 10.83 -7.08
C PHE A 51 -4.00 9.60 -7.87
N THR A 52 -2.69 9.39 -7.91
CA THR A 52 -2.09 8.10 -8.27
C THR A 52 -1.94 7.24 -7.01
N GLU A 53 -1.93 5.92 -7.16
CA GLU A 53 -1.59 5.04 -6.05
C GLU A 53 -0.14 5.28 -5.59
N ASN A 54 0.09 5.15 -4.28
CA ASN A 54 1.41 5.18 -3.68
C ASN A 54 1.56 3.94 -2.77
N ASP A 55 2.26 2.93 -3.26
CA ASP A 55 2.40 1.62 -2.61
C ASP A 55 2.97 1.71 -1.19
N ASN A 56 3.97 2.56 -0.97
CA ASN A 56 4.56 2.73 0.35
C ASN A 56 3.58 3.41 1.31
N ALA A 57 2.84 4.41 0.84
CA ALA A 57 1.77 5.00 1.63
C ALA A 57 0.64 3.99 1.89
N GLY A 58 0.35 3.09 0.94
CA GLY A 58 -0.62 2.00 1.11
C GLY A 58 -0.18 1.00 2.18
N CYS A 59 1.07 0.54 2.12
CA CYS A 59 1.66 -0.31 3.16
C CYS A 59 1.59 0.36 4.55
N LEU A 60 1.91 1.65 4.64
CA LEU A 60 1.82 2.35 5.93
C LEU A 60 0.37 2.50 6.41
N ALA A 61 -0.58 2.65 5.49
CA ALA A 61 -2.00 2.68 5.81
C ALA A 61 -2.45 1.34 6.40
N ASP A 62 -2.00 0.23 5.80
CA ASP A 62 -2.28 -1.16 6.21
C ASP A 62 -1.77 -1.41 7.63
N GLU A 63 -0.48 -1.14 7.88
CA GLU A 63 0.14 -1.25 9.20
C GLU A 63 -0.51 -0.35 10.28
N ILE A 64 -1.10 0.77 9.90
CA ILE A 64 -1.86 1.62 10.81
C ILE A 64 -3.26 1.04 11.05
N ALA A 65 -3.93 0.53 10.01
CA ALA A 65 -5.25 -0.10 10.13
C ALA A 65 -5.18 -1.32 11.05
N ASP A 66 -4.18 -2.18 10.86
CA ASP A 66 -3.88 -3.33 11.73
C ASP A 66 -3.71 -2.93 13.20
N GLN A 67 -3.04 -1.81 13.48
CA GLN A 67 -2.90 -1.35 14.87
C GLN A 67 -4.18 -0.81 15.48
N LEU A 68 -5.06 -0.30 14.63
CA LEU A 68 -6.30 0.32 15.04
C LEU A 68 -7.45 -0.67 15.12
N GLU A 69 -7.35 -1.85 14.51
CA GLU A 69 -8.44 -2.82 14.35
C GLU A 69 -9.22 -3.11 15.65
N ASP A 70 -8.50 -3.22 16.78
CA ASP A 70 -9.07 -3.49 18.12
C ASP A 70 -9.44 -2.22 18.89
N GLN A 71 -9.12 -1.03 18.36
CA GLN A 71 -9.37 0.24 19.03
C GLN A 71 -10.81 0.74 18.79
N PRO A 72 -11.47 1.30 19.81
CA PRO A 72 -12.79 1.87 19.63
C PRO A 72 -12.76 3.18 18.84
N CYS A 73 -13.74 3.40 17.96
CA CYS A 73 -13.86 4.60 17.13
C CYS A 73 -13.86 5.96 17.88
N LYS A 74 -14.10 5.96 19.20
CA LYS A 74 -14.27 7.19 20.02
C LYS A 74 -13.07 8.16 19.92
N LYS A 75 -11.88 7.66 19.57
CA LYS A 75 -10.65 8.44 19.46
C LYS A 75 -10.02 8.43 18.06
N ALA A 76 -10.80 8.14 17.01
CA ALA A 76 -10.26 8.07 15.64
C ALA A 76 -9.43 9.30 15.23
N HIS A 77 -9.92 10.51 15.55
CA HIS A 77 -9.20 11.74 15.22
C HIS A 77 -7.86 11.92 15.96
N ASP A 78 -7.63 11.27 17.10
CA ASP A 78 -6.37 11.38 17.84
C ASP A 78 -5.19 10.74 17.08
N TYR A 79 -5.48 9.85 16.15
CA TYR A 79 -4.49 9.14 15.33
C TYR A 79 -4.17 9.87 14.01
N SER A 80 -4.88 10.97 13.72
CA SER A 80 -4.60 11.78 12.54
C SER A 80 -3.29 12.54 12.64
N SER A 81 -2.65 12.74 11.49
CA SER A 81 -1.44 13.56 11.39
C SER A 81 -1.51 14.48 10.19
N GLY A 82 -1.17 15.75 10.38
CA GLY A 82 -0.99 16.71 9.30
C GLY A 82 0.48 16.86 8.89
N PRO A 83 0.76 17.72 7.90
CA PRO A 83 2.12 17.97 7.43
C PRO A 83 3.00 18.50 8.58
N GLY A 84 4.23 18.01 8.66
CA GLY A 84 5.21 18.37 9.69
C GLY A 84 4.91 17.81 11.09
N THR A 85 3.87 16.99 11.23
CA THR A 85 3.52 16.34 12.49
C THR A 85 3.60 14.82 12.35
N ASN A 86 3.86 14.13 13.47
CA ASN A 86 3.79 12.68 13.55
C ASN A 86 2.46 12.28 14.20
N PRO A 87 1.84 11.18 13.75
CA PRO A 87 0.66 10.62 14.41
C PRO A 87 1.01 10.13 15.82
N LYS A 88 -0.01 10.02 16.69
CA LYS A 88 0.16 9.59 18.09
C LYS A 88 0.33 8.06 18.24
N PHE A 89 1.12 7.44 17.37
CA PHE A 89 1.53 6.03 17.51
C PHE A 89 2.90 5.98 18.21
N SER A 90 2.95 5.35 19.39
CA SER A 90 4.22 5.21 20.15
C SER A 90 5.28 4.42 19.38
N ASN A 91 4.87 3.60 18.41
CA ASN A 91 5.69 2.76 17.56
C ASN A 91 5.64 3.19 16.08
N PHE A 92 5.35 4.46 15.78
CA PHE A 92 5.27 4.95 14.40
C PHE A 92 6.52 4.62 13.56
N ASN A 93 7.72 4.79 14.13
CA ASN A 93 8.96 4.42 13.45
C ASN A 93 9.05 2.93 13.08
N LYS A 94 8.42 2.05 13.87
CA LYS A 94 8.37 0.62 13.55
C LYS A 94 7.49 0.35 12.32
N LEU A 95 6.39 1.09 12.18
CA LEU A 95 5.51 1.00 11.01
C LEU A 95 6.17 1.52 9.75
N LEU A 96 6.89 2.64 9.86
CA LEU A 96 7.70 3.13 8.75
C LEU A 96 8.73 2.08 8.32
N HIS A 97 9.36 1.40 9.29
CA HIS A 97 10.36 0.37 9.00
C HIS A 97 9.79 -0.89 8.35
N SER A 98 8.57 -1.34 8.67
CA SER A 98 7.98 -2.51 8.01
C SER A 98 7.67 -2.25 6.54
N CYS A 99 7.41 -0.99 6.18
CA CYS A 99 7.19 -0.53 4.80
C CYS A 99 8.45 0.03 4.11
N ASP A 100 9.63 -0.17 4.71
CA ASP A 100 10.92 0.36 4.21
C ASP A 100 10.97 1.90 4.06
N ILE A 101 10.08 2.67 4.70
CA ILE A 101 9.93 4.12 4.53
C ILE A 101 10.98 4.91 5.31
N ASN A 102 11.58 5.89 4.65
CA ASN A 102 12.43 6.87 5.33
C ASN A 102 11.56 7.96 6.00
N VAL A 103 11.68 8.15 7.32
CA VAL A 103 10.90 9.17 8.05
C VAL A 103 11.00 10.59 7.46
N ASN A 104 12.12 10.93 6.81
CA ASN A 104 12.28 12.26 6.20
C ASN A 104 11.44 12.45 4.93
N THR A 105 10.86 11.38 4.38
CA THR A 105 10.03 11.40 3.17
C THR A 105 8.53 11.42 3.47
N THR A 106 8.16 11.51 4.76
CA THR A 106 6.76 11.54 5.23
C THR A 106 6.31 12.92 5.72
N VAL A 107 7.22 13.90 5.79
CA VAL A 107 7.02 15.23 6.40
C VAL A 107 5.89 16.01 5.74
N ASP A 108 5.79 16.01 4.41
CA ASP A 108 4.74 16.74 3.69
C ASP A 108 3.46 15.90 3.50
N GLY A 109 3.44 14.68 4.03
CA GLY A 109 2.29 13.77 3.94
C GLY A 109 1.22 14.03 5.00
N VAL A 110 0.08 13.37 4.83
CA VAL A 110 -1.06 13.45 5.77
C VAL A 110 -1.60 12.06 6.02
N ILE A 111 -1.90 11.74 7.28
CA ILE A 111 -2.46 10.45 7.71
C ILE A 111 -3.87 10.71 8.24
N MET A 112 -4.86 10.10 7.60
CA MET A 112 -6.28 10.35 7.82
C MET A 112 -7.00 9.03 8.14
N PRO A 113 -6.97 8.58 9.40
CA PRO A 113 -7.75 7.42 9.82
C PRO A 113 -9.22 7.81 10.05
N VAL A 114 -10.12 6.96 9.57
CA VAL A 114 -11.56 7.03 9.79
C VAL A 114 -12.03 5.70 10.36
N CYS A 115 -12.97 5.75 11.30
CA CYS A 115 -13.59 4.57 11.89
C CYS A 115 -15.09 4.60 11.63
N VAL A 116 -15.60 3.65 10.85
CA VAL A 116 -17.01 3.52 10.47
C VAL A 116 -17.40 2.06 10.64
N PRO A 117 -18.39 1.75 11.50
CA PRO A 117 -18.86 0.38 11.67
C PRO A 117 -19.23 -0.27 10.34
N LYS A 118 -18.62 -1.42 10.01
CA LYS A 118 -18.81 -2.18 8.77
C LYS A 118 -18.44 -1.43 7.49
N LEU A 119 -17.65 -0.35 7.60
CA LEU A 119 -17.12 0.41 6.47
C LEU A 119 -18.17 0.80 5.42
N ASP A 120 -19.36 1.26 5.85
CA ASP A 120 -20.38 1.72 4.91
C ASP A 120 -19.79 2.72 3.90
N PRO A 121 -19.75 2.39 2.58
CA PRO A 121 -18.96 3.16 1.62
C PRO A 121 -19.39 4.64 1.50
N THR A 122 -20.68 4.91 1.70
CA THR A 122 -21.21 6.28 1.62
C THR A 122 -20.80 7.09 2.84
N LEU A 123 -20.87 6.49 4.03
CA LEU A 123 -20.43 7.13 5.27
C LEU A 123 -18.91 7.33 5.30
N VAL A 124 -18.14 6.35 4.83
CA VAL A 124 -16.68 6.45 4.71
C VAL A 124 -16.30 7.62 3.80
N LEU A 125 -16.83 7.66 2.57
CA LEU A 125 -16.54 8.75 1.64
C LEU A 125 -16.97 10.11 2.20
N SER A 126 -18.13 10.18 2.88
CA SER A 126 -18.58 11.40 3.56
C SER A 126 -17.64 11.83 4.68
N ASN A 127 -17.08 10.90 5.46
CA ASN A 127 -16.13 11.21 6.53
C ASN A 127 -14.80 11.78 6.01
N TYR A 128 -14.43 11.49 4.77
CA TYR A 128 -13.29 12.12 4.11
C TYR A 128 -13.66 13.48 3.47
N THR A 129 -14.81 13.56 2.81
CA THR A 129 -15.20 14.72 1.98
C THR A 129 -15.95 15.82 2.73
N ASN A 130 -16.54 15.52 3.89
CA ASN A 130 -17.33 16.45 4.73
C ASN A 130 -16.73 16.67 6.13
N SER A 131 -15.43 16.40 6.31
CA SER A 131 -14.72 16.61 7.57
C SER A 131 -13.52 17.56 7.40
N GLN A 132 -12.71 17.68 8.46
CA GLN A 132 -11.43 18.38 8.41
C GLN A 132 -10.44 17.84 7.38
N TYR A 133 -10.65 16.63 6.85
CA TYR A 133 -9.82 16.01 5.81
C TYR A 133 -10.09 16.57 4.41
N ALA A 134 -11.28 17.13 4.17
CA ALA A 134 -11.66 17.68 2.87
C ALA A 134 -10.67 18.74 2.38
N LYS A 135 -10.07 19.52 3.29
CA LYS A 135 -9.06 20.52 2.94
C LYS A 135 -7.83 19.92 2.27
N TYR A 136 -7.46 18.68 2.60
CA TYR A 136 -6.32 17.99 1.99
C TYR A 136 -6.72 17.32 0.68
N LEU A 137 -7.93 16.75 0.60
CA LEU A 137 -8.48 16.23 -0.66
C LEU A 137 -8.69 17.32 -1.71
N ASN A 138 -8.89 18.57 -1.29
CA ASN A 138 -9.11 19.72 -2.17
C ASN A 138 -7.81 20.45 -2.54
N ASP A 139 -6.68 19.98 -2.03
CA ASP A 139 -5.37 20.57 -2.26
C ASP A 139 -4.68 19.84 -3.42
N SER A 140 -4.18 20.60 -4.39
CA SER A 140 -3.51 20.10 -5.59
C SER A 140 -2.03 19.76 -5.36
N SER A 141 -1.47 20.12 -4.21
CA SER A 141 -0.10 19.73 -3.84
C SER A 141 0.03 18.23 -3.54
N TYR A 142 -1.05 17.57 -3.14
CA TYR A 142 -1.12 16.12 -3.01
C TYR A 142 -1.39 15.49 -4.38
N THR A 143 -0.56 14.51 -4.72
CA THR A 143 -0.54 13.88 -6.04
C THR A 143 -0.77 12.38 -6.00
N GLY A 144 -0.58 11.75 -4.84
CA GLY A 144 -0.85 10.32 -4.69
C GLY A 144 -1.47 9.97 -3.35
N ALA A 145 -2.05 8.77 -3.26
CA ALA A 145 -2.66 8.26 -2.05
C ALA A 145 -2.40 6.76 -1.85
N GLY A 146 -2.28 6.36 -0.59
CA GLY A 146 -2.38 4.97 -0.14
C GLY A 146 -3.62 4.80 0.72
N ILE A 147 -4.33 3.68 0.55
CA ILE A 147 -5.54 3.35 1.29
C ILE A 147 -5.41 1.91 1.77
N ALA A 148 -5.83 1.66 3.00
CA ALA A 148 -6.02 0.32 3.52
C ALA A 148 -7.13 0.33 4.57
N SER A 149 -7.83 -0.79 4.72
CA SER A 149 -8.86 -0.99 5.72
C SER A 149 -8.68 -2.29 6.50
N GLU A 150 -9.07 -2.26 7.77
CA GLU A 150 -9.13 -3.42 8.64
C GLU A 150 -10.28 -3.23 9.64
N ASN A 151 -11.16 -4.23 9.74
CA ASN A 151 -12.40 -4.20 10.51
C ASN A 151 -13.26 -2.94 10.27
N ASP A 152 -13.34 -2.05 11.27
CA ASP A 152 -14.11 -0.80 11.21
C ASP A 152 -13.25 0.41 10.82
N TRP A 153 -11.96 0.21 10.59
CA TRP A 153 -10.99 1.26 10.31
C TRP A 153 -10.61 1.28 8.85
N ILE A 154 -10.47 2.49 8.32
CA ILE A 154 -9.92 2.74 6.99
C ILE A 154 -9.03 3.95 7.08
N VAL A 155 -7.85 3.86 6.49
CA VAL A 155 -6.80 4.86 6.60
C VAL A 155 -6.45 5.35 5.20
N VAL A 156 -6.58 6.65 4.98
CA VAL A 156 -6.10 7.29 3.76
C VAL A 156 -4.84 8.08 4.10
N ILE A 157 -3.75 7.81 3.38
CA ILE A 157 -2.51 8.55 3.47
C ILE A 157 -2.29 9.30 2.16
N LEU A 158 -2.16 10.64 2.23
CA LEU A 158 -1.84 11.45 1.06
C LEU A 158 -0.35 11.71 0.97
N SER A 159 0.16 11.62 -0.26
CA SER A 159 1.54 11.88 -0.64
C SER A 159 1.63 13.02 -1.64
N THR A 160 2.80 13.65 -1.67
CA THR A 160 3.15 14.71 -2.62
C THR A 160 4.25 14.21 -3.56
N SER A 161 4.55 15.00 -4.59
CA SER A 161 5.69 14.75 -5.49
C SER A 161 7.03 15.25 -4.94
N THR A 162 7.07 15.82 -3.73
CA THR A 162 8.30 16.35 -3.11
C THR A 162 9.15 15.22 -2.53
N SER A 163 10.45 15.46 -2.36
CA SER A 163 11.34 14.48 -1.70
C SER A 163 10.99 14.25 -0.23
N THR A 164 10.18 15.14 0.37
CA THR A 164 9.79 15.13 1.78
C THR A 164 8.37 14.61 2.01
N GLY A 165 7.60 14.28 0.96
CA GLY A 165 6.23 13.78 1.08
C GLY A 165 5.88 12.59 0.18
N ASN A 166 6.87 11.96 -0.45
CA ASN A 166 6.65 10.87 -1.40
C ASN A 166 6.65 9.46 -0.77
N PHE A 167 6.92 9.34 0.54
CA PHE A 167 6.99 8.07 1.26
C PHE A 167 8.04 7.08 0.71
N SER A 168 9.01 7.56 -0.07
CA SER A 168 10.08 6.71 -0.59
C SER A 168 10.95 6.12 0.52
N GLY A 169 11.47 4.93 0.25
CA GLY A 169 12.25 4.18 1.21
C GLY A 169 13.71 4.58 1.31
N VAL A 170 14.39 4.01 2.30
CA VAL A 170 15.85 3.94 2.28
C VAL A 170 16.27 2.90 1.24
N ALA A 171 17.28 3.19 0.42
CA ALA A 171 17.81 2.20 -0.54
C ALA A 171 18.34 0.99 0.23
N SER A 172 17.50 -0.03 0.39
CA SER A 172 17.90 -1.30 0.97
C SER A 172 18.42 -2.18 -0.17
N LEU A 173 19.63 -2.73 0.01
CA LEU A 173 20.11 -3.85 -0.80
C LEU A 173 19.36 -5.11 -0.36
N VAL A 174 18.03 -5.10 -0.43
CA VAL A 174 17.25 -6.33 -0.30
C VAL A 174 17.52 -7.11 -1.58
N PRO A 175 18.03 -8.35 -1.49
CA PRO A 175 18.22 -9.18 -2.67
C PRO A 175 16.86 -9.30 -3.33
N ASN A 176 16.73 -8.70 -4.50
CA ASN A 176 15.49 -8.67 -5.24
C ASN A 176 15.11 -10.14 -5.49
N ILE A 177 14.14 -10.63 -4.71
CA ILE A 177 13.83 -12.06 -4.62
C ILE A 177 13.53 -12.60 -6.01
N MET A 178 12.88 -11.79 -6.86
CA MET A 178 12.65 -12.07 -8.28
C MET A 178 13.95 -12.25 -9.08
N VAL A 179 14.97 -11.41 -8.89
CA VAL A 179 16.28 -11.55 -9.57
C VAL A 179 17.00 -12.81 -9.11
N ASN A 180 16.99 -13.12 -7.82
CA ASN A 180 17.55 -14.37 -7.29
C ASN A 180 16.80 -15.60 -7.86
N TYR A 181 15.47 -15.54 -7.98
CA TYR A 181 14.68 -16.60 -8.61
C TYR A 181 14.98 -16.74 -10.10
N MET A 182 15.14 -15.64 -10.84
CA MET A 182 15.50 -15.68 -12.27
C MET A 182 16.89 -16.28 -12.49
N VAL A 183 17.86 -15.96 -11.61
CA VAL A 183 19.20 -16.57 -11.64
C VAL A 183 19.13 -18.06 -11.30
N ALA A 184 18.35 -18.45 -10.29
CA ALA A 184 18.14 -19.86 -9.94
C ALA A 184 17.44 -20.65 -11.05
N LEU A 185 16.45 -20.05 -11.72
CA LEU A 185 15.75 -20.63 -12.86
C LEU A 185 16.70 -20.85 -14.05
N LEU A 186 17.53 -19.86 -14.38
CA LEU A 186 18.55 -19.98 -15.44
C LEU A 186 19.58 -21.08 -15.12
N PHE A 187 19.98 -21.20 -13.85
CA PHE A 187 20.93 -22.22 -13.40
C PHE A 187 20.33 -23.63 -13.44
N SER A 188 19.08 -23.79 -12.98
CA SER A 188 18.37 -25.06 -13.03
C SER A 188 18.11 -25.52 -14.48
N LEU A 189 17.79 -24.59 -15.38
CA LEU A 189 17.61 -24.87 -16.80
C LEU A 189 18.94 -25.31 -17.45
N HIS A 190 20.07 -24.66 -17.11
CA HIS A 190 21.40 -25.09 -17.56
C HIS A 190 21.75 -26.51 -17.11
N LEU A 191 21.47 -26.86 -15.85
CA LEU A 191 21.73 -28.19 -15.31
C LEU A 191 20.91 -29.27 -16.02
N VAL A 192 19.65 -28.98 -16.39
CA VAL A 192 18.78 -29.90 -17.15
C VAL A 192 19.27 -30.09 -18.59
N PHE A 193 19.86 -29.08 -19.22
CA PHE A 193 20.43 -29.19 -20.57
C PHE A 193 21.80 -29.90 -20.61
N LEU A 194 22.52 -29.95 -19.48
CA LEU A 194 23.83 -30.61 -19.35
C LEU A 194 23.75 -32.08 -18.89
N SER A 195 22.58 -32.55 -18.43
CA SER A 195 22.31 -33.92 -17.95
C SER A 195 21.63 -34.79 -19.00
#